data_AF-A0A9D3YKT8-F1
#
_entry.id   AF-A0A9D3YKT8-F1
#
_cell.length_a   1.000
_cell.length_b   1.000
_cell.length_c   1.000
_cell.angle_alpha   90.00
_cell.angle_beta   90.00
_cell.angle_gamma   90.00
#
_symmetry.space_group_name_H-M   'P 1'
#
loop_
_entity.id
_entity.type
_entity.pdbx_description
1 polymer ?
#
loop_
_entity_poly.entity_id
_entity_poly.type
_entity_poly.pdbx_seq_one_letter_code
_entity_poly.pdbx_strand_id
1 'polypeptide(L)'
;IEDALLPPIYSSAKQLNTEELLPYWEYMFIWSLFLRKHEIAKIIWTKTKHPLFMSLIAFNLCKAVKQETNDNVLIVEMENIMSEWSTVAIDYLNECYQMFSE
;
A
#
# COMPACT_ATOMS: atom_id res chain seq x y z
N ILE A 1 15.41 29.93 20.03
CA ILE A 1 15.56 28.51 19.66
C ILE A 1 14.69 28.34 18.44
N GLU A 2 15.32 27.99 17.33
CA GLU A 2 14.95 28.29 15.95
C GLU A 2 13.54 27.84 15.55
N ASP A 3 12.79 28.76 14.94
CA ASP A 3 11.72 28.47 14.00
C ASP A 3 12.34 27.73 12.80
N ALA A 4 12.28 26.40 12.82
CA ALA A 4 12.63 25.59 11.67
C ALA A 4 11.57 25.84 10.58
N LEU A 5 11.88 26.77 9.68
CA LEU A 5 11.20 26.99 8.40
C LEU A 5 11.10 25.64 7.67
N LEU A 6 9.92 25.02 7.76
CA LEU A 6 9.58 23.87 6.94
C LEU A 6 9.71 24.27 5.46
N PRO A 7 10.28 23.41 4.60
CA PRO A 7 10.57 23.76 3.22
C PRO A 7 9.30 24.13 2.44
N PRO A 8 9.41 24.95 1.37
CA PRO A 8 8.28 25.59 0.68
C PRO A 8 7.24 24.62 0.09
N ILE A 9 7.59 23.33 -0.01
CA ILE A 9 6.74 22.26 -0.53
C ILE A 9 5.44 22.13 0.29
N TYR A 10 5.46 22.51 1.58
CA TYR A 10 4.29 22.42 2.45
C TYR A 10 3.38 23.67 2.41
N SER A 11 3.80 24.75 1.76
CA SER A 11 3.05 26.03 1.75
C SER A 11 1.85 26.04 0.80
N SER A 12 1.77 25.07 -0.11
CA SER A 12 0.74 24.96 -1.15
C SER A 12 -0.19 23.75 -0.95
N ALA A 13 -0.28 23.22 0.26
CA ALA A 13 -1.36 22.33 0.62
C ALA A 13 -2.66 23.14 0.67
N LYS A 14 -3.30 23.29 -0.51
CA LYS A 14 -4.74 23.53 -0.62
C LYS A 14 -5.40 22.69 0.48
N GLN A 15 -6.30 23.29 1.27
CA GLN A 15 -7.15 22.56 2.21
C GLN A 15 -7.86 21.46 1.41
N LEU A 16 -7.28 20.27 1.38
CA LEU A 16 -7.86 19.10 0.75
C LEU A 16 -9.01 18.72 1.66
N ASN A 17 -10.21 18.64 1.09
CA ASN A 17 -11.37 18.13 1.80
C ASN A 17 -11.00 16.76 2.37
N THR A 18 -11.02 16.65 3.69
CA THR A 18 -10.58 15.46 4.43
C THR A 18 -11.39 14.20 4.08
N GLU A 19 -12.53 14.38 3.40
CA GLU A 19 -13.44 13.34 2.94
C GLU A 19 -12.98 12.62 1.66
N GLU A 20 -12.11 13.23 0.84
CA GLU A 20 -11.60 12.62 -0.41
C GLU A 20 -10.26 11.89 -0.21
N LEU A 21 -9.67 12.02 0.98
CA LEU A 21 -8.40 11.39 1.34
C LEU A 21 -8.66 9.93 1.75
N LEU A 22 -7.81 9.01 1.26
CA LEU A 22 -7.78 7.64 1.79
C LEU A 22 -7.65 7.69 3.32
N PRO A 23 -8.20 6.73 4.07
CA PRO A 23 -8.00 6.73 5.51
C PRO A 23 -6.49 6.59 5.83
N TYR A 24 -6.11 7.07 7.02
CA TYR A 24 -4.71 7.20 7.43
C TYR A 24 -3.88 5.92 7.22
N TRP A 25 -4.46 4.76 7.50
CA TRP A 25 -3.79 3.47 7.38
C TRP A 25 -3.52 3.07 5.94
N GLU A 26 -4.41 3.42 5.01
CA GLU A 26 -4.28 3.16 3.58
C GLU A 26 -3.14 3.99 2.97
N TYR A 27 -2.97 5.25 3.40
CA TYR A 27 -1.80 6.04 3.01
C TYR A 27 -0.50 5.46 3.57
N MET A 28 -0.48 5.12 4.85
CA MET A 28 0.69 4.50 5.47
C MET A 28 1.05 3.17 4.81
N PHE A 29 0.05 2.40 4.41
CA PHE A 29 0.23 1.16 3.68
C PHE A 29 0.91 1.40 2.33
N ILE A 30 0.34 2.28 1.50
CA ILE A 30 0.92 2.62 0.19
C ILE A 30 2.35 3.17 0.36
N TRP A 31 2.58 4.02 1.35
CA TRP A 31 3.90 4.57 1.65
C TRP A 31 4.91 3.47 2.03
N SER A 32 4.50 2.49 2.83
CA SER A 32 5.36 1.36 3.20
C SER A 32 5.73 0.46 2.02
N LEU A 33 4.85 0.34 1.01
CA LEU A 33 5.15 -0.36 -0.24
C LEU A 33 6.21 0.37 -1.06
N PHE A 34 6.10 1.70 -1.20
CA PHE A 34 7.11 2.50 -1.89
C PHE A 34 8.48 2.45 -1.23
N LEU A 35 8.53 2.38 0.10
CA LEU A 35 9.77 2.22 0.86
C LEU A 35 10.33 0.79 0.87
N ARG A 36 9.69 -0.14 0.16
CA ARG A 36 10.05 -1.58 0.15
C ARG A 36 10.11 -2.19 1.56
N LYS A 37 9.28 -1.69 2.48
CA LYS A 37 9.17 -2.21 3.85
C LYS A 37 8.03 -3.21 3.92
N HIS A 38 8.19 -4.35 3.22
CA HIS A 38 7.10 -5.31 3.02
C HIS A 38 6.52 -5.87 4.33
N GLU A 39 7.36 -6.20 5.30
CA GLU A 39 6.90 -6.68 6.61
C GLU A 39 6.10 -5.62 7.39
N ILE A 40 6.48 -4.35 7.26
CA ILE A 40 5.73 -3.23 7.83
C ILE A 40 4.41 -3.06 7.09
N ALA A 41 4.41 -3.22 5.76
CA ALA A 41 3.21 -3.14 4.94
C ALA A 41 2.17 -4.20 5.36
N LYS A 42 2.59 -5.42 5.65
CA LYS A 42 1.71 -6.48 6.18
C LYS A 42 1.06 -6.10 7.50
N ILE A 43 1.83 -5.51 8.43
CA ILE A 43 1.30 -5.04 9.72
C ILE A 43 0.27 -3.94 9.51
N ILE A 44 0.59 -2.94 8.68
CA ILE A 44 -0.29 -1.80 8.42
C ILE A 44 -1.56 -2.24 7.68
N TRP A 45 -1.44 -3.20 6.75
CA TRP A 45 -2.57 -3.73 5.98
C TRP A 45 -3.72 -4.21 6.86
N THR A 46 -3.41 -4.88 7.98
CA THR A 46 -4.42 -5.34 8.96
C THR A 46 -5.23 -4.22 9.62
N LYS A 47 -4.76 -2.96 9.52
CA LYS A 47 -5.43 -1.77 10.07
C LYS A 47 -6.26 -1.01 9.04
N THR A 48 -6.17 -1.39 7.77
CA THR A 48 -6.92 -0.75 6.69
C THR A 48 -8.40 -1.11 6.77
N LYS A 49 -9.27 -0.19 6.33
CA LYS A 49 -10.72 -0.40 6.30
C LYS A 49 -11.14 -1.39 5.21
N HIS A 50 -10.34 -1.48 4.15
CA HIS A 50 -10.63 -2.32 2.98
C HIS A 50 -9.46 -3.26 2.65
N PRO A 51 -9.17 -4.29 3.48
CA PRO A 51 -7.97 -5.13 3.33
C PRO A 51 -7.86 -5.80 1.95
N LEU A 52 -8.94 -6.39 1.43
CA LEU A 52 -8.96 -7.01 0.10
C LEU A 52 -8.57 -6.02 -1.01
N PHE A 53 -9.16 -4.83 -0.99
CA PHE A 53 -8.88 -3.78 -1.97
C PHE A 53 -7.41 -3.32 -1.88
N MET A 54 -6.89 -3.16 -0.66
CA MET A 54 -5.51 -2.75 -0.44
C MET A 54 -4.50 -3.81 -0.90
N SER A 55 -4.79 -5.10 -0.73
CA SER A 55 -3.94 -6.19 -1.28
C SER A 55 -3.85 -6.12 -2.80
N LEU A 56 -4.98 -5.84 -3.47
CA LEU A 56 -5.01 -5.68 -4.93
C LEU A 56 -4.29 -4.40 -5.40
N ILE A 57 -4.40 -3.30 -4.65
CA ILE A 57 -3.59 -2.10 -4.89
C ILE A 57 -2.11 -2.44 -4.83
N ALA A 58 -1.67 -3.17 -3.80
CA ALA A 58 -0.27 -3.54 -3.64
C ALA A 58 0.24 -4.37 -4.81
N PHE A 59 -0.54 -5.38 -5.23
CA PHE A 59 -0.25 -6.17 -6.41
C PHE A 59 -0.08 -5.31 -7.66
N ASN A 60 -1.03 -4.41 -7.93
CA ASN A 60 -1.00 -3.56 -9.11
C ASN A 60 0.13 -2.52 -9.06
N LEU A 61 0.44 -1.99 -7.87
CA LEU A 61 1.56 -1.08 -7.67
C LEU A 61 2.88 -1.76 -8.00
N CYS A 62 3.12 -2.95 -7.43
CA CYS A 62 4.33 -3.72 -7.71
C CYS A 62 4.42 -4.14 -9.19
N LYS A 63 3.28 -4.47 -9.82
CA LYS A 63 3.22 -4.74 -11.25
C LYS A 63 3.63 -3.52 -12.08
N ALA A 64 3.16 -2.33 -11.74
CA ALA A 64 3.54 -1.09 -12.41
C ALA A 64 5.03 -0.80 -12.24
N VAL A 65 5.56 -0.91 -11.01
CA VAL A 65 7.00 -0.72 -10.74
C VAL A 65 7.84 -1.70 -11.55
N LYS A 66 7.42 -2.97 -11.65
CA LYS A 66 8.11 -3.98 -12.45
C LYS A 66 8.16 -3.63 -13.94
N GLN A 67 7.10 -3.03 -14.48
CA GLN A 67 7.01 -2.67 -15.90
C GLN A 67 7.86 -1.44 -16.26
N GLU A 68 8.10 -0.55 -15.29
CA GLU A 68 8.80 0.72 -15.50
C GLU A 68 10.30 0.66 -15.12
N THR A 69 10.80 -0.48 -14.63
CA THR A 69 12.20 -0.64 -14.21
C THR A 69 12.98 -1.60 -15.11
N ASN A 70 14.27 -1.33 -15.28
CA ASN A 70 15.23 -2.22 -15.95
C ASN A 70 16.14 -2.97 -14.96
N ASP A 71 15.94 -2.79 -13.65
CA ASP A 71 16.70 -3.47 -12.62
C ASP A 71 16.14 -4.88 -12.39
N ASN A 72 16.87 -5.90 -12.86
CA ASN A 72 16.50 -7.31 -12.72
C ASN A 72 16.33 -7.75 -11.26
N VAL A 73 17.09 -7.19 -10.32
CA VAL A 73 16.97 -7.51 -8.89
C VAL A 73 15.65 -6.98 -8.37
N LEU A 74 15.33 -5.73 -8.72
CA LEU A 74 14.06 -5.10 -8.35
C LEU A 74 12.86 -5.83 -8.98
N ILE A 75 12.99 -6.27 -10.24
CA ILE A 75 11.95 -7.06 -10.93
C ILE A 75 11.62 -8.33 -10.14
N VAL A 76 12.63 -9.12 -9.78
CA VAL A 76 12.44 -10.36 -9.02
C VAL A 76 11.85 -10.09 -7.64
N GLU A 77 12.31 -9.03 -6.96
CA GLU A 77 11.73 -8.61 -5.69
C GLU A 77 10.24 -8.24 -5.82
N MET A 78 9.87 -7.48 -6.86
CA MET A 78 8.46 -7.14 -7.11
C MET A 78 7.62 -8.37 -7.45
N GLU A 79 8.15 -9.35 -8.17
CA GLU A 79 7.44 -10.60 -8.46
C GLU A 79 7.14 -11.40 -7.20
N ASN A 80 8.09 -11.49 -6.28
CA ASN A 80 7.88 -12.14 -4.99
C ASN A 80 6.81 -11.40 -4.17
N ILE A 81 6.89 -10.08 -4.07
CA ILE A 81 5.91 -9.26 -3.33
C ILE A 81 4.52 -9.36 -3.98
N MET A 82 4.43 -9.38 -5.30
CA MET A 82 3.17 -9.58 -6.03
C MET A 82 2.56 -10.94 -5.71
N SER A 83 3.37 -12.00 -5.74
CA SER A 83 2.91 -13.36 -5.40
C SER A 83 2.33 -13.39 -3.99
N GLU A 84 3.03 -12.80 -3.02
CA GLU A 84 2.57 -12.73 -1.62
C GLU A 84 1.25 -11.97 -1.48
N TRP A 85 1.12 -10.77 -2.06
CA TRP A 85 -0.13 -10.02 -1.98
C TRP A 85 -1.29 -10.68 -2.72
N SER A 86 -1.01 -11.43 -3.80
CA SER A 86 -2.02 -12.24 -4.47
C SER A 86 -2.52 -13.36 -3.55
N THR A 87 -1.63 -14.07 -2.86
CA THR A 87 -2.00 -15.10 -1.89
C THR A 87 -2.85 -14.50 -0.77
N VAL A 88 -2.41 -13.38 -0.18
CA VAL A 88 -3.16 -12.69 0.88
C VAL A 88 -4.57 -12.29 0.41
N ALA A 89 -4.72 -11.80 -0.83
CA ALA A 89 -6.03 -11.45 -1.37
C ALA A 89 -6.95 -12.66 -1.56
N ILE A 90 -6.40 -13.78 -2.04
CA ILE A 90 -7.14 -15.03 -2.23
C ILE A 90 -7.57 -15.61 -0.88
N ASP A 91 -6.67 -15.66 0.09
CA ASP A 91 -6.96 -16.20 1.43
C ASP A 91 -8.06 -15.38 2.11
N TYR A 92 -7.96 -14.05 2.06
CA TYR A 92 -9.00 -13.16 2.61
C TYR A 92 -10.37 -13.37 1.92
N LEU A 93 -10.37 -13.56 0.60
CA LEU A 93 -11.60 -13.82 -0.14
C LEU A 93 -12.21 -15.17 0.24
N ASN A 94 -11.38 -16.21 0.39
CA ASN A 94 -11.82 -17.54 0.82
C ASN A 94 -12.44 -17.49 2.22
N GLU A 95 -11.82 -16.77 3.16
CA GLU A 95 -12.38 -16.54 4.50
C GLU A 95 -13.75 -15.85 4.42
N CYS A 96 -13.88 -14.79 3.60
CA CYS A 96 -15.15 -14.11 3.40
C CYS A 96 -16.23 -15.05 2.84
N TYR A 97 -15.88 -15.92 1.89
CA TYR A 97 -16.80 -16.90 1.33
C TYR A 97 -17.24 -17.94 2.37
N GLN A 98 -16.31 -18.44 3.19
CA GLN A 98 -16.62 -19.39 4.25
C GLN A 98 -17.60 -18.79 5.26
N MET A 99 -17.34 -17.56 5.72
CA MET A 99 -18.25 -16.83 6.63
C MET A 99 -19.65 -16.59 6.05
N PHE A 100 -19.77 -16.46 4.73
CA PHE A 100 -21.06 -16.28 4.07
C PHE A 100 -21.81 -17.61 3.85
N SER A 101 -21.08 -18.73 3.78
CA SER A 101 -21.65 -20.06 3.57
C SER A 101 -22.16 -20.75 4.85
N GLU A 102 -21.81 -20.21 6.02
CA GLU A 102 -22.32 -20.62 7.35
C GLU A 102 -23.56 -19.82 7.76
#